data_AF-A0A451AG59-F1
#
_entry.id   AF-A0A451AG59-F1
#
_cell.length_a   1.000
_cell.length_b   1.000
_cell.length_c   1.000
_cell.angle_alpha   90.00
_cell.angle_beta   90.00
_cell.angle_gamma   90.00
#
_symmetry.space_group_name_H-M   'P 1'
#
loop_
_entity.id
_entity.type
_entity.pdbx_description
1 polymer ?
#
loop_
_entity_poly.entity_id
_entity_poly.type
_entity_poly.pdbx_seq_one_letter_code
_entity_poly.pdbx_strand_id
1 'polypeptide(L)'
;MLPCAVAHDIAKDLQLDPLKVGQAADVLEISLSKCQLGLFGYKPNKKIVKAETNPPADLLAAIQAAVQDGKVPCSVLWEIADRFNVPRLNASNVCEGQGIKVKPCQLGAF
;
A
#
# COMPACT_ATOMS: atom_id res chain seq x y z
N MET A 1 14.59 -10.23 5.09
CA MET A 1 13.53 -9.24 4.81
C MET A 1 12.43 -9.93 4.02
N LEU A 2 11.17 -9.68 4.34
CA LEU A 2 10.00 -10.27 3.68
C LEU A 2 9.36 -9.24 2.72
N PRO A 3 9.41 -9.43 1.39
CA PRO A 3 8.73 -8.53 0.46
C PRO A 3 7.21 -8.52 0.67
N CYS A 4 6.59 -7.36 0.52
CA CYS A 4 5.13 -7.20 0.69
C CYS A 4 4.33 -8.12 -0.24
N ALA A 5 4.79 -8.35 -1.47
CA ALA A 5 4.17 -9.32 -2.38
C ALA A 5 4.23 -10.75 -1.80
N VAL A 6 5.41 -11.21 -1.41
CA VAL A 6 5.62 -12.55 -0.84
C VAL A 6 4.81 -12.74 0.45
N ALA A 7 4.68 -11.72 1.29
CA ALA A 7 3.84 -11.81 2.49
C ALA A 7 2.35 -12.04 2.16
N HIS A 8 1.84 -11.43 1.08
CA HIS A 8 0.45 -11.65 0.63
C HIS A 8 0.30 -13.01 -0.06
N ASP A 9 1.33 -13.49 -0.78
CA ASP A 9 1.32 -14.84 -1.35
C ASP A 9 1.25 -15.89 -0.23
N ILE A 10 2.06 -15.75 0.83
CA ILE A 10 2.00 -16.62 2.02
C ILE A 10 0.62 -16.55 2.67
N ALA A 11 0.05 -15.35 2.83
CA ALA A 11 -1.29 -15.17 3.42
C ALA A 11 -2.35 -15.92 2.59
N LYS A 12 -2.27 -15.82 1.26
CA LYS A 12 -3.18 -16.51 0.34
C LYS A 12 -3.02 -18.02 0.42
N ASP A 13 -1.80 -18.53 0.38
CA ASP A 13 -1.51 -19.98 0.39
C ASP A 13 -1.96 -20.63 1.71
N LEU A 14 -1.85 -19.91 2.82
CA LEU A 14 -2.28 -20.36 4.15
C LEU A 14 -3.75 -20.02 4.46
N GLN A 15 -4.46 -19.32 3.57
CA GLN A 15 -5.83 -18.81 3.79
C GLN A 15 -5.97 -17.98 5.08
N LEU A 16 -4.98 -17.14 5.35
CA LEU A 16 -4.94 -16.24 6.51
C LEU A 16 -5.11 -14.77 6.09
N ASP A 17 -5.56 -13.96 7.04
CA ASP A 17 -5.51 -12.51 6.90
C ASP A 17 -4.03 -12.04 6.78
N PRO A 18 -3.68 -11.19 5.80
CA PRO A 18 -2.33 -10.64 5.66
C PRO A 18 -1.77 -10.02 6.95
N LEU A 19 -2.62 -9.45 7.81
CA LEU A 19 -2.22 -8.89 9.09
C LEU A 19 -1.58 -9.95 9.99
N LYS A 20 -2.06 -11.20 9.97
CA LYS A 20 -1.47 -12.30 10.75
C LYS A 20 -0.07 -12.65 10.26
N VAL A 21 0.17 -12.59 8.95
CA VAL A 21 1.52 -12.79 8.38
C VAL A 21 2.44 -11.65 8.80
N GLY A 22 1.95 -10.42 8.78
CA GLY A 22 2.68 -9.24 9.28
C GLY A 22 3.07 -9.36 10.75
N GLN A 23 2.11 -9.73 11.61
CA GLN A 23 2.34 -9.97 13.04
C GLN A 23 3.34 -11.10 13.30
N ALA A 24 3.24 -12.21 12.56
CA ALA A 24 4.19 -13.30 12.65
C ALA A 24 5.61 -12.88 12.21
N ALA A 25 5.72 -12.08 11.14
CA ALA A 25 7.00 -11.53 10.71
C ALA A 25 7.61 -10.62 11.78
N ASP A 26 6.81 -9.80 12.47
CA ASP A 26 7.27 -8.95 13.58
C ASP A 26 7.80 -9.78 14.76
N VAL A 27 7.07 -10.82 15.19
CA VAL A 27 7.49 -11.76 16.24
C VAL A 27 8.79 -12.48 15.89
N LEU A 28 8.99 -12.80 14.61
CA LEU A 28 10.20 -13.46 14.11
C LEU A 28 11.33 -12.46 13.77
N GLU A 29 11.14 -11.18 14.06
CA GLU A 29 12.08 -10.08 13.75
C GLU A 29 12.42 -9.98 12.25
N ILE A 30 11.52 -10.42 11.38
CA ILE A 30 11.66 -10.37 9.92
C ILE A 30 11.09 -9.04 9.41
N SER A 31 11.97 -8.11 9.06
CA SER A 31 11.54 -6.82 8.52
C SER A 31 10.82 -6.95 7.17
N LEU A 32 9.70 -6.25 7.02
CA LEU A 32 8.99 -6.10 5.76
C LEU A 32 9.79 -5.24 4.76
N SER A 33 9.68 -5.55 3.46
CA SER A 33 10.36 -4.82 2.38
C SER A 33 9.51 -4.68 1.13
N LYS A 34 9.96 -3.88 0.16
CA LYS A 34 9.35 -3.73 -1.18
C LYS A 34 7.82 -3.60 -1.12
N CYS A 35 7.31 -2.61 -0.39
CA CYS A 35 5.88 -2.32 -0.30
C CYS A 35 5.27 -2.17 -1.70
N GLN A 36 4.19 -2.89 -2.03
CA GLN A 36 3.60 -2.80 -3.38
C GLN A 36 3.01 -1.42 -3.74
N LEU A 37 2.75 -0.57 -2.73
CA LEU A 37 2.38 0.84 -2.90
C LEU A 37 3.59 1.79 -2.93
N GLY A 38 4.82 1.28 -2.75
CA GLY A 38 6.04 2.08 -2.77
C GLY A 38 6.39 2.82 -1.47
N LEU A 39 5.60 2.66 -0.40
CA LEU A 39 5.65 3.50 0.79
C LEU A 39 6.84 3.24 1.73
N PHE A 40 7.40 2.03 1.72
CA PHE A 40 8.54 1.65 2.55
C PHE A 40 9.32 0.46 1.95
N GLY A 41 10.50 0.17 2.52
CA GLY A 41 11.22 -1.08 2.26
C GLY A 41 12.06 -1.09 0.99
N TYR A 42 12.38 0.09 0.46
CA TYR A 42 13.25 0.28 -0.71
C TYR A 42 14.62 0.84 -0.32
N LYS A 43 15.60 0.73 -1.24
CA LYS A 43 16.95 1.28 -1.12
C LYS A 43 17.36 1.96 -2.44
N PRO A 44 18.16 3.04 -2.42
CA PRO A 44 18.70 3.72 -1.23
C PRO A 44 17.63 4.51 -0.46
N ASN A 45 16.58 4.96 -1.13
CA ASN A 45 15.47 5.70 -0.52
C ASN A 45 14.45 4.73 0.07
N LYS A 46 14.04 4.97 1.32
CA LYS A 46 13.08 4.10 2.03
C LYS A 46 11.73 3.99 1.32
N LYS A 47 11.31 5.05 0.62
CA LYS A 47 10.05 5.20 -0.13
C LYS A 47 10.38 5.57 -1.58
N ILE A 48 9.58 5.08 -2.53
CA ILE A 48 9.76 5.33 -3.97
C ILE A 48 8.57 6.06 -4.62
N VAL A 49 7.51 6.32 -3.85
CA VAL A 49 6.37 7.11 -4.29
C VAL A 49 6.83 8.54 -4.63
N LYS A 50 6.26 9.09 -5.69
CA LYS A 50 6.47 10.47 -6.14
C LYS A 50 5.13 11.19 -6.14
N ALA A 51 5.12 12.47 -5.78
CA ALA A 51 3.91 13.28 -5.86
C ALA A 51 3.45 13.37 -7.32
N GLU A 52 2.22 12.92 -7.59
CA GLU A 52 1.53 13.13 -8.87
C GLU A 52 0.69 14.40 -8.79
N THR A 53 1.01 15.40 -9.62
CA THR A 53 0.33 16.70 -9.61
C THR A 53 -0.83 16.78 -10.60
N ASN A 54 -0.90 15.87 -11.57
CA ASN A 54 -1.97 15.84 -12.58
C ASN A 54 -2.53 14.42 -12.80
N PRO A 55 -3.16 13.81 -11.79
CA PRO A 55 -3.75 12.48 -11.93
C PRO A 55 -5.01 12.50 -12.81
N PRO A 56 -5.38 11.37 -13.44
CA PRO A 56 -6.69 11.23 -14.07
C PRO A 56 -7.82 11.58 -13.10
N ALA A 57 -8.76 12.44 -13.53
CA ALA A 57 -9.81 12.98 -12.67
C ALA A 57 -10.65 11.88 -11.99
N ASP A 58 -11.00 10.84 -12.73
CA ASP A 58 -11.82 9.74 -12.20
C ASP A 58 -11.08 8.92 -11.13
N LEU A 59 -9.76 8.72 -11.29
CA LEU A 59 -8.92 8.03 -10.30
C LEU A 59 -8.82 8.87 -9.02
N LEU A 60 -8.59 10.18 -9.16
CA LEU A 60 -8.53 11.10 -8.04
C LEU A 60 -9.86 11.13 -7.28
N ALA A 61 -10.99 11.23 -8.00
CA ALA A 61 -12.32 11.23 -7.41
C ALA A 61 -12.60 9.94 -6.65
N ALA A 62 -12.23 8.78 -7.20
CA ALA A 62 -12.38 7.50 -6.52
C ALA A 62 -11.53 7.41 -5.24
N ILE A 63 -10.30 7.91 -5.26
CA ILE A 63 -9.43 7.97 -4.07
C ILE A 63 -10.05 8.90 -3.02
N GLN A 64 -10.47 10.11 -3.41
CA GLN A 64 -11.08 11.08 -2.49
C GLN A 64 -12.36 10.55 -1.85
N ALA A 65 -13.20 9.83 -2.61
CA ALA A 65 -14.40 9.20 -2.08
C ALA A 65 -14.11 8.11 -1.04
N ALA A 66 -12.92 7.49 -1.11
CA ALA A 66 -12.46 6.48 -0.16
C ALA A 66 -11.72 7.07 1.06
N VAL A 67 -11.44 8.38 1.06
CA VAL A 67 -10.71 9.02 2.16
C VAL A 67 -11.61 9.22 3.37
N GLN A 68 -11.10 8.81 4.53
CA GLN A 68 -11.69 9.09 5.84
C GLN A 68 -10.61 9.72 6.73
N ASP A 69 -10.90 10.89 7.30
CA ASP A 69 -9.95 11.66 8.13
C ASP A 69 -8.56 11.89 7.50
N GLY A 70 -8.56 12.17 6.19
CA GLY A 70 -7.32 12.39 5.41
C GLY A 70 -6.50 11.12 5.17
N LYS A 71 -7.09 9.94 5.40
CA LYS A 71 -6.44 8.64 5.24
C LYS A 71 -7.19 7.71 4.30
N VAL A 72 -6.45 6.81 3.65
CA VAL A 72 -7.02 5.70 2.86
C VAL A 72 -6.34 4.37 3.24
N PRO A 73 -7.09 3.29 3.51
CA PRO A 73 -6.51 1.98 3.78
C PRO A 73 -5.73 1.42 2.59
N CYS A 74 -4.66 0.66 2.88
CA CYS A 74 -3.85 0.01 1.84
C CYS A 74 -4.67 -0.94 0.95
N SER A 75 -5.61 -1.70 1.54
CA SER A 75 -6.52 -2.61 0.82
C SER A 75 -7.42 -1.85 -0.15
N VAL A 76 -8.07 -0.78 0.33
CA VAL A 76 -8.95 0.06 -0.50
C VAL A 76 -8.18 0.70 -1.65
N LEU A 77 -6.94 1.13 -1.41
CA LEU A 77 -6.12 1.70 -2.48
C LEU A 77 -5.71 0.65 -3.52
N TRP A 78 -5.54 -0.62 -3.13
CA TRP A 78 -5.33 -1.71 -4.09
C TRP A 78 -6.59 -1.96 -4.93
N GLU A 79 -7.76 -2.01 -4.31
CA GLU A 79 -9.04 -2.18 -5.01
C GLU A 79 -9.26 -1.07 -6.05
N ILE A 80 -8.95 0.18 -5.69
CA ILE A 80 -9.01 1.31 -6.63
C ILE A 80 -7.99 1.13 -7.75
N ALA A 81 -6.73 0.81 -7.44
CA ALA A 81 -5.72 0.62 -8.47
C ALA A 81 -6.11 -0.50 -9.47
N ASP A 82 -6.61 -1.61 -8.94
CA ASP A 82 -7.04 -2.78 -9.72
C ASP A 82 -8.29 -2.43 -10.55
N ARG A 83 -9.27 -1.69 -10.00
CA ARG A 83 -10.47 -1.21 -10.72
C ARG A 83 -10.13 -0.30 -11.89
N PHE A 84 -9.15 0.58 -11.72
CA PHE A 84 -8.72 1.53 -12.76
C PHE A 84 -7.62 0.95 -13.68
N ASN A 85 -7.21 -0.31 -13.46
CA ASN A 85 -6.15 -0.98 -14.19
C ASN A 85 -4.84 -0.16 -14.22
N VAL A 86 -4.48 0.43 -13.09
CA VAL A 86 -3.23 1.20 -12.91
C VAL A 86 -2.30 0.47 -11.94
N PRO A 87 -0.97 0.64 -12.08
CA PRO A 87 -0.04 0.14 -11.08
C PRO A 87 -0.38 0.67 -9.68
N ARG A 88 -0.34 -0.19 -8.66
CA ARG A 88 -0.57 0.18 -7.25
C ARG A 88 0.29 1.37 -6.79
N LEU A 89 1.54 1.43 -7.25
CA LEU A 89 2.43 2.57 -7.04
C LEU A 89 1.83 3.90 -7.55
N ASN A 90 1.16 3.89 -8.71
CA ASN A 90 0.55 5.09 -9.29
C ASN A 90 -0.59 5.60 -8.40
N ALA A 91 -1.44 4.71 -7.88
CA ALA A 91 -2.49 5.11 -6.94
C ALA A 91 -1.88 5.76 -5.67
N SER A 92 -0.76 5.24 -5.16
CA SER A 92 -0.03 5.87 -4.05
C SER A 92 0.62 7.21 -4.42
N ASN A 93 1.06 7.39 -5.67
CA ASN A 93 1.60 8.67 -6.16
C ASN A 93 0.52 9.76 -6.15
N VAL A 94 -0.72 9.40 -6.51
CA VAL A 94 -1.87 10.31 -6.40
C VAL A 94 -2.12 10.70 -4.96
N CYS A 95 -2.12 9.74 -4.02
CA CYS A 95 -2.25 10.06 -2.60
C CYS A 95 -1.15 11.02 -2.12
N GLU A 96 0.10 10.79 -2.54
CA GLU A 96 1.24 11.64 -2.18
C GLU A 96 1.08 13.08 -2.68
N GLY A 97 0.66 13.26 -3.93
CA GLY A 97 0.44 14.58 -4.51
C GLY A 97 -0.71 15.36 -3.86
N GLN A 98 -1.66 14.65 -3.26
CA GLN A 98 -2.83 15.23 -2.58
C GLN A 98 -2.68 15.34 -1.05
N GLY A 99 -1.51 14.94 -0.50
CA GLY A 99 -1.29 14.93 0.95
C GLY A 99 -2.14 13.91 1.71
N ILE A 100 -2.70 12.91 1.02
CA ILE A 100 -3.51 11.82 1.61
C ILE A 100 -2.58 10.76 2.18
N LYS A 101 -2.80 10.36 3.43
CA LYS A 101 -2.00 9.33 4.09
C LYS A 101 -2.56 7.94 3.81
N VAL A 102 -1.73 7.01 3.35
CA VAL A 102 -2.15 5.61 3.25
C VAL A 102 -2.00 4.93 4.61
N LYS A 103 -3.10 4.63 5.30
CA LYS A 103 -3.17 3.88 6.57
C LYS A 103 -4.58 3.30 6.77
N PRO A 104 -4.73 2.09 7.36
CA PRO A 104 -3.67 1.19 7.83
C PRO A 104 -3.01 0.37 6.72
N CYS A 105 -1.82 -0.17 6.99
CA CYS A 105 -1.17 -1.19 6.15
C CYS A 105 -1.81 -2.57 6.35
N GLN A 106 -2.06 -3.32 5.27
CA GLN A 106 -2.59 -4.70 5.34
C GLN A 106 -1.68 -5.67 6.12
N LEU A 107 -0.36 -5.40 6.17
CA LEU A 107 0.62 -6.21 6.92
C LEU A 107 0.99 -5.59 8.28
N GLY A 108 0.30 -4.53 8.72
CA GLY A 108 0.56 -3.91 10.03
C GLY A 108 1.84 -3.06 10.12
N ALA A 109 2.44 -2.65 9.00
CA ALA A 109 3.65 -1.81 9.02
C ALA A 109 3.43 -0.39 9.61
N PHE A 110 2.20 0.14 9.57
CA PHE A 110 1.84 1.49 10.05
C PHE A 110 0.33 1.74 10.11
#